data_AF-A0A2H9T6P1-F1
#
_entry.id   AF-A0A2H9T6P1-F1
#
_cell.length_a   1.000
_cell.length_b   1.000
_cell.length_c   1.000
_cell.angle_alpha   90.00
_cell.angle_beta   90.00
_cell.angle_gamma   90.00
#
_symmetry.space_group_name_H-M   'P 1'
#
loop_
_entity.id
_entity.type
_entity.pdbx_description
1 polymer ?
#
loop_
_entity_poly.entity_id
_entity_poly.type
_entity_poly.pdbx_seq_one_letter_code
_entity_poly.pdbx_strand_id
1 'polypeptide(L)'
;MPVMEASSEEEQFNRLRDAFRTKIFPLLEEYFFEDWEKIRLVLGDNQKKEERLQFVIRSRVSATELFGAGYDSDSMDEPTDYRINEAALDNPEAYRRITGPLNPGSFGLTDSVTDDSAGTESAL
;
A
#
# COMPACT_ATOMS: atom_id res chain seq x y z
N MET A 1 23.60 2.18 -31.37
CA MET A 1 22.72 1.60 -30.32
C MET A 1 22.42 2.73 -29.35
N PRO A 2 21.17 3.19 -29.19
CA PRO A 2 20.84 4.15 -28.15
C PRO A 2 20.92 3.45 -26.79
N VAL A 3 21.45 4.14 -25.79
CA VAL A 3 21.45 3.66 -24.41
C VAL A 3 20.00 3.71 -23.92
N MET A 4 19.54 2.67 -23.22
CA MET A 4 18.29 2.80 -22.45
C MET A 4 18.58 3.79 -21.31
N GLU A 5 18.12 5.03 -21.48
CA GLU A 5 18.17 6.01 -20.41
C GLU A 5 17.32 5.47 -19.26
N ALA A 6 17.94 5.22 -18.11
CA ALA A 6 17.23 4.76 -16.93
C ALA A 6 16.26 5.88 -16.53
N SER A 7 14.96 5.68 -16.77
CA SER A 7 13.90 6.58 -16.32
C SER A 7 14.16 6.93 -14.86
N SER A 8 14.16 8.21 -14.51
CA SER A 8 14.56 8.67 -13.19
C SER A 8 13.75 7.96 -12.08
N GLU A 9 14.29 7.88 -10.86
CA GLU A 9 13.57 7.27 -9.73
C GLU A 9 12.19 7.92 -9.54
N GLU A 10 12.09 9.22 -9.82
CA GLU A 10 10.83 9.98 -9.84
C GLU A 10 9.88 9.53 -10.96
N GLU A 11 10.34 9.33 -12.20
CA GLU A 11 9.51 8.77 -13.28
C GLU A 11 9.01 7.36 -12.97
N GLN A 12 9.85 6.52 -12.37
CA GLN A 12 9.46 5.16 -11.96
C GLN A 12 8.42 5.18 -10.85
N PHE A 13 8.59 6.06 -9.85
CA PHE A 13 7.62 6.24 -8.77
C PHE A 13 6.29 6.83 -9.27
N ASN A 14 6.34 7.80 -10.19
CA ASN A 14 5.14 8.32 -10.85
C ASN A 14 4.37 7.20 -11.58
N ARG A 15 5.05 6.34 -12.36
CA ARG A 15 4.43 5.18 -13.02
C ARG A 15 3.83 4.17 -12.03
N LEU A 16 4.47 3.94 -10.89
CA LEU A 16 3.95 3.08 -9.82
C LEU A 16 2.64 3.65 -9.26
N ARG A 17 2.64 4.95 -8.91
CA ARG A 17 1.47 5.66 -8.39
C ARG A 17 0.30 5.64 -9.38
N ASP A 18 0.58 5.85 -10.66
CA ASP A 18 -0.43 5.81 -11.72
C ASP A 18 -0.95 4.39 -11.98
N ALA A 19 -0.11 3.35 -11.84
CA ALA A 19 -0.56 1.96 -11.86
C ALA A 19 -1.46 1.63 -10.65
N PHE A 20 -1.21 2.21 -9.48
CA PHE A 20 -2.11 2.09 -8.33
C PHE A 20 -3.49 2.68 -8.64
N ARG A 21 -3.54 3.95 -9.09
CA ARG A 21 -4.79 4.65 -9.44
C ARG A 21 -5.58 4.00 -10.59
N THR A 22 -4.90 3.59 -11.66
CA THR A 22 -5.57 3.15 -12.91
C THR A 22 -5.80 1.66 -13.02
N LYS A 23 -5.17 0.84 -12.15
CA LYS A 23 -5.26 -0.63 -12.23
C LYS A 23 -5.48 -1.27 -10.87
N ILE A 24 -4.64 -0.98 -9.87
CA ILE A 24 -4.69 -1.75 -8.62
C ILE A 24 -5.96 -1.45 -7.81
N PHE A 25 -6.34 -0.18 -7.61
CA PHE A 25 -7.61 0.10 -6.92
C PHE A 25 -8.83 -0.41 -7.70
N PRO A 26 -9.03 -0.12 -9.01
CA PRO A 26 -10.17 -0.65 -9.76
C PRO A 26 -10.26 -2.18 -9.75
N LEU A 27 -9.13 -2.88 -9.84
CA LEU A 27 -9.11 -4.34 -9.71
C LEU A 27 -9.48 -4.80 -8.29
N LEU A 28 -8.96 -4.17 -7.24
CA LEU A 28 -9.30 -4.52 -5.86
C LEU A 28 -10.79 -4.26 -5.57
N GLU A 29 -11.34 -3.14 -6.05
CA GLU A 29 -12.78 -2.81 -5.99
C GLU A 29 -13.62 -3.92 -6.65
N GLU A 30 -13.25 -4.37 -7.85
CA GLU A 30 -13.93 -5.45 -8.58
C GLU A 30 -13.79 -6.82 -7.87
N TYR A 31 -12.56 -7.22 -7.49
CA TYR A 31 -12.29 -8.51 -6.84
C TYR A 31 -12.93 -8.66 -5.46
N PHE A 32 -13.07 -7.57 -4.71
CA PHE A 32 -13.65 -7.58 -3.37
C PHE A 32 -15.11 -7.09 -3.32
N PHE A 33 -15.72 -6.78 -4.47
CA PHE A 33 -17.08 -6.23 -4.56
C PHE A 33 -17.28 -5.01 -3.64
N GLU A 34 -16.35 -4.04 -3.75
CA GLU A 34 -16.33 -2.81 -2.93
C GLU A 34 -16.23 -3.04 -1.40
N ASP A 35 -15.79 -4.22 -0.94
CA ASP A 35 -15.48 -4.46 0.47
C ASP A 35 -14.17 -3.76 0.88
N TRP A 36 -14.29 -2.47 1.16
CA TRP A 36 -13.18 -1.59 1.52
C TRP A 36 -12.40 -2.03 2.76
N GLU A 37 -13.00 -2.76 3.70
CA GLU A 37 -12.24 -3.29 4.85
C GLU A 37 -11.33 -4.44 4.43
N LYS A 38 -11.76 -5.33 3.52
CA LYS A 38 -10.86 -6.32 2.91
C LYS A 38 -9.76 -5.67 2.07
N ILE A 39 -10.09 -4.63 1.29
CA ILE A 39 -9.10 -3.87 0.50
C ILE A 39 -8.03 -3.26 1.44
N ARG A 40 -8.45 -2.67 2.56
CA ARG A 40 -7.54 -2.13 3.60
C ARG A 40 -6.63 -3.19 4.22
N LEU A 41 -7.12 -4.43 4.41
CA LEU A 41 -6.28 -5.55 4.88
C LEU A 41 -5.22 -5.94 3.83
N VAL A 42 -5.58 -6.02 2.55
CA VAL A 42 -4.65 -6.34 1.45
C VAL A 42 -3.57 -5.27 1.29
N LEU A 43 -3.93 -3.99 1.47
CA LEU A 43 -3.00 -2.86 1.42
C LEU A 43 -2.20 -2.64 2.72
N GLY A 44 -2.43 -3.47 3.75
CA GLY A 44 -1.78 -3.40 5.05
C GLY A 44 -2.14 -2.16 5.87
N ASP A 45 -3.20 -1.42 5.53
CA ASP A 45 -3.59 -0.17 6.17
C ASP A 45 -3.96 -0.35 7.64
N ASN A 46 -4.46 -1.53 8.01
CA ASN A 46 -4.73 -1.92 9.40
C ASN A 46 -3.48 -1.92 10.30
N GLN A 47 -2.28 -2.01 9.73
CA GLN A 47 -1.01 -1.99 10.46
C GLN A 47 -0.39 -0.57 10.53
N LYS A 48 -0.95 0.40 9.79
CA LYS A 48 -0.41 1.75 9.65
C LYS A 48 -1.13 2.69 10.62
N LYS A 49 -0.44 3.08 11.70
CA LYS A 49 -1.00 3.98 12.73
C LYS A 49 -1.20 5.43 12.27
N GLU A 50 -0.55 5.82 11.18
CA GLU A 50 -0.53 7.19 10.70
C GLU A 50 -1.32 7.29 9.40
N GLU A 51 -2.38 8.11 9.37
CA GLU A 51 -3.30 8.21 8.23
C GLU A 51 -2.58 8.51 6.90
N ARG A 52 -1.52 9.34 6.92
CA ARG A 52 -0.69 9.65 5.73
C ARG A 52 0.03 8.44 5.10
N LEU A 53 -0.05 7.26 5.72
CA LEU A 53 0.47 6.00 5.20
C LEU A 53 -0.66 5.05 4.76
N GLN A 54 -1.89 5.25 5.25
CA GLN A 54 -3.05 4.47 4.86
C GLN A 54 -3.53 4.89 3.47
N PHE A 55 -3.67 3.94 2.56
CA PHE A 55 -4.14 4.18 1.20
C PHE A 55 -5.65 4.44 1.12
N VAL A 56 -6.44 3.85 2.04
CA VAL A 56 -7.88 4.07 2.15
C VAL A 56 -8.21 4.59 3.55
N ILE A 57 -8.69 5.84 3.62
CA ILE A 57 -9.19 6.42 4.86
C ILE A 57 -10.65 6.02 5.06
N ARG A 58 -10.95 5.56 6.26
CA ARG A 58 -12.29 5.25 6.76
C ARG A 58 -12.80 6.45 7.58
N SER A 59 -13.96 6.99 7.23
CA SER A 59 -14.66 8.01 8.04
C SER A 59 -16.06 7.53 8.41
N ARG A 60 -16.46 7.70 9.67
CA ARG A 60 -17.86 7.53 10.07
C ARG A 60 -18.66 8.74 9.64
N VAL A 61 -19.87 8.52 9.14
CA VAL A 61 -20.81 9.57 8.75
C VAL A 61 -22.02 9.50 9.67
N SER A 62 -22.58 10.65 10.01
CA SER A 62 -23.81 10.71 10.79
C SER A 62 -24.98 10.17 9.96
N ALA A 63 -25.58 9.07 10.42
CA ALA A 63 -26.80 8.53 9.80
C ALA A 63 -27.92 9.57 9.75
N THR A 64 -28.03 10.40 10.79
CA THR A 64 -28.99 11.50 10.90
C THR A 64 -28.76 12.60 9.87
N GLU A 65 -27.52 12.85 9.44
CA GLU A 65 -27.21 13.84 8.39
C GLU A 65 -27.50 13.29 6.99
N LEU A 66 -27.30 11.98 6.76
CA LEU A 66 -27.55 11.33 5.47
C LEU A 66 -29.03 11.00 5.23
N PHE A 67 -29.73 10.50 6.25
CA PHE A 67 -31.08 9.95 6.14
C PHE A 67 -32.15 10.78 6.89
N GLY A 68 -31.73 11.78 7.67
CA GLY A 68 -32.60 12.69 8.42
C GLY A 68 -33.00 12.17 9.81
N ALA A 69 -33.63 13.06 10.59
CA ALA A 69 -33.99 12.82 12.00
C ALA A 69 -35.09 11.76 12.25
N GLY A 70 -35.62 11.13 11.20
CA GLY A 70 -36.59 10.02 11.27
C GLY A 70 -35.96 8.65 11.02
N TYR A 71 -34.63 8.55 10.95
CA TYR A 71 -33.91 7.30 10.73
C TYR A 71 -33.69 6.54 12.04
N ASP A 72 -34.30 5.37 12.18
CA ASP A 72 -34.14 4.48 13.35
C ASP A 72 -32.75 3.82 13.35
N SER A 73 -31.78 4.47 14.01
CA SER A 73 -30.40 3.99 14.12
C SER A 73 -30.22 2.73 14.95
N ASP A 74 -31.21 2.33 15.76
CA ASP A 74 -31.13 1.20 16.70
C ASP A 74 -30.99 -0.19 16.04
N SER A 75 -30.98 -0.27 14.71
CA SER A 75 -30.94 -1.53 13.95
C SER A 75 -29.90 -1.60 12.82
N MET A 76 -29.10 -0.54 12.61
CA MET A 76 -28.06 -0.48 11.56
C MET A 76 -26.77 0.14 12.09
N ASP A 77 -25.64 -0.40 11.65
CA ASP A 77 -24.31 0.19 11.91
C ASP A 77 -24.23 1.61 11.33
N GLU A 78 -23.49 2.50 12.00
CA GLU A 78 -23.25 3.87 11.50
C GLU A 78 -22.65 3.82 10.09
N PRO A 79 -23.23 4.54 9.11
CA PRO A 79 -22.75 4.54 7.73
C PRO A 79 -21.29 4.99 7.70
N THR A 80 -20.47 4.17 7.04
CA THR A 80 -19.04 4.38 6.95
C THR A 80 -18.68 4.69 5.50
N ASP A 81 -17.98 5.79 5.30
CA ASP A 81 -17.48 6.24 4.01
C ASP A 81 -15.98 5.90 3.87
N TYR A 82 -15.55 5.64 2.63
CA TYR A 82 -14.21 5.21 2.29
C TYR A 82 -13.67 6.03 1.11
N ARG A 83 -12.44 6.51 1.23
CA ARG A 83 -11.81 7.31 0.19
C ARG A 83 -10.32 6.99 0.04
N ILE A 84 -9.84 7.02 -1.20
CA ILE A 84 -8.43 6.92 -1.52
C ILE A 84 -7.67 8.13 -0.94
N ASN A 85 -6.49 7.87 -0.40
CA ASN A 85 -5.61 8.86 0.18
C ASN A 85 -4.45 9.20 -0.76
N GLU A 86 -4.59 10.31 -1.49
CA GLU A 86 -3.53 10.80 -2.38
C GLU A 86 -2.22 11.08 -1.62
N ALA A 87 -2.28 11.50 -0.34
CA ALA A 87 -1.08 11.74 0.46
C ALA A 87 -0.31 10.46 0.81
N ALA A 88 -0.95 9.28 0.81
CA ALA A 88 -0.28 7.99 0.93
C ALA A 88 0.28 7.52 -0.43
N LEU A 89 -0.43 7.81 -1.52
CA LEU A 89 0.05 7.54 -2.88
C LEU A 89 1.30 8.34 -3.25
N ASP A 90 1.48 9.54 -2.69
CA ASP A 90 2.69 10.34 -2.85
C ASP A 90 3.81 9.98 -1.86
N ASN A 91 3.62 8.97 -0.98
CA ASN A 91 4.55 8.64 0.08
C ASN A 91 5.20 7.25 -0.11
N PRO A 92 6.50 7.17 -0.48
CA PRO A 92 7.20 5.89 -0.65
C PRO A 92 7.21 4.95 0.57
N GLU A 93 7.02 5.46 1.78
CA GLU A 93 6.89 4.61 2.99
C GLU A 93 5.55 3.86 3.02
N ALA A 94 4.47 4.42 2.47
CA ALA A 94 3.16 3.75 2.42
C ALA A 94 3.23 2.43 1.62
N TYR A 95 3.97 2.43 0.50
CA TYR A 95 4.18 1.26 -0.36
C TYR A 95 5.09 0.21 0.30
N ARG A 96 6.18 0.63 0.95
CA ARG A 96 7.10 -0.27 1.67
C ARG A 96 6.41 -1.05 2.78
N ARG A 97 5.34 -0.51 3.37
CA ARG A 97 4.51 -1.17 4.38
C ARG A 97 3.51 -2.19 3.83
N ILE A 98 3.34 -2.32 2.51
CA ILE A 98 2.50 -3.37 1.90
C ILE A 98 3.23 -4.71 1.96
N THR A 99 4.51 -4.75 1.58
CA THR A 99 5.25 -6.00 1.32
C THR A 99 5.86 -6.66 2.56
N GLY A 100 5.69 -6.09 3.75
CA GLY A 100 5.99 -6.81 4.98
C GLY A 100 5.71 -6.07 6.28
N PRO A 101 5.45 -6.80 7.38
CA PRO A 101 5.79 -6.30 8.70
C PRO A 101 7.31 -6.13 8.78
N LEU A 102 7.80 -5.18 9.58
CA LEU A 102 9.24 -5.00 9.81
C LEU A 102 9.81 -6.16 10.63
N ASN A 103 10.12 -7.27 9.96
CA ASN A 103 10.96 -8.33 10.46
C ASN A 103 12.32 -8.21 9.75
N PRO A 104 13.45 -8.01 10.45
CA PRO A 104 14.75 -7.64 9.85
C PRO A 104 15.46 -8.77 9.06
N GLY A 105 14.68 -9.67 8.43
CA GLY A 105 15.17 -10.77 7.59
C GLY A 105 14.25 -11.12 6.41
N SER A 106 13.21 -10.34 6.10
CA SER A 106 12.21 -10.69 5.07
C SER A 106 12.50 -10.18 3.65
N PHE A 107 13.62 -9.50 3.42
CA PHE A 107 14.03 -9.08 2.06
C PHE A 107 15.41 -9.65 1.68
N GLY A 108 15.48 -10.98 1.66
CA GLY A 108 16.62 -11.74 1.17
C GLY A 108 16.74 -11.70 -0.36
N LEU A 109 17.05 -10.53 -0.92
CA LEU A 109 17.75 -10.46 -2.21
C LEU A 109 19.26 -10.40 -1.93
N THR A 110 19.81 -11.51 -1.45
CA THR A 110 21.26 -11.72 -1.55
C THR A 110 21.56 -12.02 -3.02
N ASP A 111 21.86 -10.97 -3.78
CA ASP A 111 22.52 -11.12 -5.06
C ASP A 111 23.93 -11.67 -4.81
N SER A 112 24.04 -12.99 -4.70
CA SER A 112 25.30 -13.69 -4.58
C SER A 112 25.94 -13.77 -5.97
N VAL A 113 26.46 -12.62 -6.44
CA VAL A 113 27.47 -12.60 -7.49
C VAL A 113 28.64 -13.44 -7.00
N THR A 114 28.80 -14.60 -7.61
CA THR A 114 29.97 -15.46 -7.44
C THR A 114 31.12 -14.89 -8.25
N ASP A 115 32.07 -14.26 -7.57
CA ASP A 115 33.40 -13.90 -8.06
C ASP A 115 34.36 -14.20 -6.89
N ASP A 116 34.85 -15.44 -6.80
CA ASP A 116 36.17 -15.84 -7.32
C ASP A 116 37.30 -14.87 -6.95
N SER A 117 38.08 -15.22 -5.92
CA SER A 117 39.51 -15.52 -6.09
C SER A 117 40.25 -15.73 -4.76
N ALA A 118 41.07 -16.79 -4.75
CA ALA A 118 42.35 -16.99 -4.06
C ALA A 118 42.55 -16.52 -2.59
N GLY A 119 42.94 -17.47 -1.72
CA GLY A 119 43.40 -17.19 -0.36
C GLY A 119 43.72 -18.43 0.47
N THR A 120 44.58 -19.31 -0.02
CA THR A 120 45.02 -20.51 0.71
C THR A 120 46.07 -20.21 1.79
N GLU A 121 46.14 -21.12 2.78
CA GLU A 121 47.27 -21.39 3.70
C GLU A 121 47.39 -20.71 5.08
N SER A 122 47.34 -21.59 6.10
CA SER A 122 48.37 -21.81 7.15
C SER A 122 48.34 -21.09 8.51
N ALA A 123 48.52 -21.94 9.54
CA ALA A 123 48.97 -21.71 10.92
C ALA A 123 48.01 -20.94 11.86
N LEU A 124 47.87 -21.29 13.16
CA LEU A 124 48.67 -22.16 14.04
C LEU A 124 47.81 -23.21 14.77
#